data_AF-A0A059CLJ5-F1
#
_entry.id   AF-A0A059CLJ5-F1
#
_cell.length_a   1.000
_cell.length_b   1.000
_cell.length_c   1.000
_cell.angle_alpha   90.00
_cell.angle_beta   90.00
_cell.angle_gamma   90.00
#
_symmetry.space_group_name_H-M   'P 1'
#
loop_
_entity.id
_entity.type
_entity.pdbx_description
1 polymer ?
#
loop_
_entity_poly.entity_id
_entity_poly.type
_entity_poly.pdbx_seq_one_letter_code
_entity_poly.pdbx_strand_id
1 'polypeptide(L)'
;MSFSLQRGTVSFGRVLSSSAVRSRNAWWDSFCAVRFHGGNARKIWTFSPVRMGRRSCKIAGRKDAQNAKKVKLYSKIGKEVVSAVKKGGPNLTSNTALAAIIEKVKELDVPKEILERNIKRASEKGQESYIEKIYEVYGFGGVSIVVEVSTDKVNRSVAAVREVVKDYGGKMADPGSVMFKFRRARVVNIRVTDADKDQLLDIALDAGAEDVIEPSISEDDVDEDKLER
;
A
#
# COMPACT_ATOMS: atom_id res chain seq x y z
N MET A 1 56.25 -40.14 -39.49
CA MET A 1 55.89 -39.03 -38.57
C MET A 1 54.40 -39.14 -38.25
N SER A 2 54.01 -39.17 -36.97
CA SER A 2 52.74 -38.62 -36.50
C SER A 2 52.74 -38.56 -34.96
N PHE A 3 52.22 -37.47 -34.40
CA PHE A 3 51.93 -37.27 -32.97
C PHE A 3 50.53 -36.64 -32.89
N SER A 4 49.73 -37.01 -31.90
CA SER A 4 48.53 -36.23 -31.51
C SER A 4 48.19 -36.49 -30.03
N LEU A 5 47.51 -35.52 -29.39
CA LEU A 5 47.38 -35.47 -27.93
C LEU A 5 46.03 -34.87 -27.48
N GLN A 6 45.19 -35.74 -26.88
CA GLN A 6 44.29 -35.53 -25.71
C GLN A 6 43.16 -34.45 -25.68
N ARG A 7 41.93 -34.91 -25.35
CA ARG A 7 40.85 -34.36 -24.45
C ARG A 7 39.56 -35.20 -24.61
N GLY A 8 38.57 -35.24 -23.70
CA GLY A 8 38.50 -34.77 -22.30
C GLY A 8 37.10 -34.24 -21.88
N THR A 9 36.23 -35.06 -21.26
CA THR A 9 34.86 -34.66 -20.79
C THR A 9 34.43 -35.33 -19.47
N VAL A 10 33.57 -34.65 -18.70
CA VAL A 10 32.97 -35.12 -17.42
C VAL A 10 31.47 -34.76 -17.40
N SER A 11 30.61 -35.60 -16.83
CA SER A 11 29.17 -35.36 -16.66
C SER A 11 28.77 -35.22 -15.19
N PHE A 12 27.66 -34.52 -14.92
CA PHE A 12 27.19 -34.17 -13.58
C PHE A 12 25.74 -34.63 -13.38
N GLY A 13 25.43 -35.19 -12.21
CA GLY A 13 24.06 -35.54 -11.85
C GLY A 13 23.96 -36.14 -10.45
N ARG A 14 23.22 -35.48 -9.55
CA ARG A 14 22.71 -36.07 -8.30
C ARG A 14 21.31 -35.53 -8.01
N VAL A 15 20.43 -36.44 -7.63
CA VAL A 15 19.02 -36.20 -7.28
C VAL A 15 18.90 -35.99 -5.77
N LEU A 16 17.95 -35.14 -5.36
CA LEU A 16 17.61 -34.91 -3.95
C LEU A 16 16.82 -36.09 -3.37
N SER A 17 17.07 -36.44 -2.11
CA SER A 17 16.15 -37.27 -1.32
C SER A 17 16.18 -36.86 0.15
N SER A 18 15.00 -36.86 0.77
CA SER A 18 14.78 -36.55 2.18
C SER A 18 14.49 -37.82 2.96
N SER A 19 15.11 -37.98 4.14
CA SER A 19 14.55 -38.85 5.18
C SER A 19 14.97 -38.39 6.58
N ALA A 20 13.98 -38.25 7.46
CA ALA A 20 14.23 -38.03 8.87
C ALA A 20 14.46 -39.38 9.56
N VAL A 21 15.53 -39.50 10.35
CA VAL A 21 15.73 -40.62 11.26
C VAL A 21 15.94 -40.09 12.67
N ARG A 22 14.96 -40.33 13.54
CA ARG A 22 15.20 -40.34 14.99
C ARG A 22 15.84 -41.67 15.32
N SER A 23 17.03 -41.67 15.93
CA SER A 23 17.52 -42.81 16.68
C SER A 23 18.03 -42.34 18.03
N ARG A 24 17.62 -43.04 19.09
CA ARG A 24 18.17 -42.88 20.44
C ARG A 24 19.42 -43.76 20.53
N ASN A 25 20.41 -43.34 21.30
CA ASN A 25 20.86 -44.06 22.50
C ASN A 25 21.97 -43.27 23.19
N ALA A 26 22.04 -43.39 24.52
CA ALA A 26 22.99 -42.70 25.36
C ALA A 26 23.94 -43.71 26.02
N TRP A 27 25.24 -43.55 25.84
CA TRP A 27 26.25 -44.21 26.67
C TRP A 27 27.61 -43.49 26.58
N TRP A 28 28.03 -42.92 27.71
CA TRP A 28 29.39 -42.48 28.08
C TRP A 28 30.29 -41.85 27.01
N ASP A 29 30.27 -40.52 26.96
CA ASP A 29 31.34 -39.72 26.34
C ASP A 29 32.54 -39.66 27.32
N SER A 30 33.47 -40.59 27.18
CA SER A 30 34.66 -40.68 28.04
C SER A 30 35.75 -39.71 27.59
N PHE A 31 35.91 -38.65 28.37
CA PHE A 31 37.13 -37.84 28.55
C PHE A 31 38.38 -38.28 27.77
N CYS A 32 38.85 -37.42 26.87
CA CYS A 32 40.27 -37.27 26.61
C CYS A 32 40.66 -35.80 26.78
N ALA A 33 41.43 -35.50 27.83
CA ALA A 33 41.64 -34.13 28.31
C ALA A 33 42.82 -33.44 27.62
N VAL A 34 42.56 -32.37 26.86
CA VAL A 34 43.59 -31.41 26.44
C VAL A 34 43.71 -30.31 27.50
N ARG A 35 44.78 -30.35 28.31
CA ARG A 35 45.09 -29.30 29.29
C ARG A 35 45.62 -28.05 28.59
N PHE A 36 44.80 -27.03 28.39
CA PHE A 36 45.30 -25.67 28.19
C PHE A 36 45.48 -24.96 29.53
N HIS A 37 46.70 -24.49 29.81
CA HIS A 37 47.00 -23.61 30.95
C HIS A 37 46.67 -22.15 30.59
N GLY A 38 46.25 -21.37 31.58
CA GLY A 38 46.40 -19.91 31.55
C GLY A 38 45.51 -19.14 30.56
N GLY A 39 44.19 -19.24 30.69
CA GLY A 39 43.26 -18.37 29.98
C GLY A 39 41.91 -18.27 30.68
N ASN A 40 41.52 -17.07 31.11
CA ASN A 40 40.24 -16.85 31.77
C ASN A 40 39.11 -16.93 30.72
N ALA A 41 38.59 -18.13 30.51
CA ALA A 41 37.61 -18.45 29.47
C ALA A 41 36.30 -17.68 29.71
N ARG A 42 36.13 -16.56 28.99
CA ARG A 42 34.91 -15.75 29.06
C ARG A 42 33.73 -16.62 28.64
N LYS A 43 32.81 -16.92 29.57
CA LYS A 43 31.50 -17.49 29.25
C LYS A 43 30.77 -16.53 28.30
N ILE A 44 30.79 -16.83 26.99
CA ILE A 44 29.95 -16.15 26.02
C ILE A 44 28.51 -16.60 26.32
N TRP A 45 27.81 -15.80 27.11
CA TRP A 45 26.39 -16.01 27.39
C TRP A 45 25.62 -15.68 26.13
N THR A 46 25.31 -16.70 25.33
CA THR A 46 24.38 -16.58 24.21
C THR A 46 22.97 -16.43 24.78
N PHE A 47 22.65 -15.21 25.22
CA PHE A 47 21.25 -14.81 25.42
C PHE A 47 20.51 -15.18 24.13
N SER A 48 19.49 -16.03 24.23
CA SER A 48 18.56 -16.24 23.13
C SER A 48 18.11 -14.86 22.65
N PRO A 49 18.27 -14.52 21.35
CA PRO A 49 17.98 -13.17 20.88
C PRO A 49 16.54 -12.83 21.27
N VAL A 50 16.34 -11.63 21.81
CA VAL A 50 15.07 -11.21 22.41
C VAL A 50 13.97 -11.21 21.35
N ARG A 51 13.31 -12.36 21.19
CA ARG A 51 12.16 -12.51 20.32
C ARG A 51 11.03 -11.75 20.97
N MET A 52 10.59 -10.66 20.33
CA MET A 52 9.42 -9.89 20.74
C MET A 52 8.28 -10.83 21.10
N GLY A 53 7.82 -10.77 22.36
CA GLY A 53 6.77 -11.65 22.86
C GLY A 53 5.49 -11.52 22.03
N ARG A 54 4.62 -12.54 22.05
CA ARG A 54 3.40 -12.62 21.20
C ARG A 54 2.57 -11.32 21.21
N ARG A 55 2.42 -10.67 22.38
CA ARG A 55 1.73 -9.37 22.53
C ARG A 55 2.44 -8.25 21.75
N SER A 56 3.76 -8.13 21.90
CA SER A 56 4.57 -7.11 21.22
C SER A 56 4.55 -7.29 19.71
N CYS A 57 4.68 -8.52 19.20
CA CYS A 57 4.55 -8.83 17.78
C CYS A 57 3.16 -8.45 17.22
N LYS A 58 2.07 -8.76 17.94
CA LYS A 58 0.70 -8.38 17.54
C LYS A 58 0.49 -6.86 17.53
N ILE A 59 1.08 -6.12 18.49
CA ILE A 59 1.01 -4.65 18.54
C ILE A 59 1.83 -4.04 17.39
N ALA A 60 3.04 -4.52 17.14
CA ALA A 60 3.89 -4.06 16.04
C ALA A 60 3.18 -4.23 14.69
N GLY A 61 2.72 -5.45 14.36
CA GLY A 61 2.03 -5.70 13.08
C GLY A 61 0.77 -4.83 12.88
N ARG A 62 0.00 -4.55 13.94
CA ARG A 62 -1.13 -3.61 13.88
C ARG A 62 -0.67 -2.17 13.61
N LYS A 63 0.35 -1.70 14.34
CA LYS A 63 0.92 -0.36 14.18
C LYS A 63 1.54 -0.17 12.80
N ASP A 64 2.25 -1.18 12.28
CA ASP A 64 2.88 -1.16 10.97
C ASP A 64 1.85 -1.13 9.84
N ALA A 65 0.76 -1.90 9.96
CA ALA A 65 -0.36 -1.83 9.02
C ALA A 65 -1.06 -0.45 9.03
N GLN A 66 -1.25 0.16 10.21
CA GLN A 66 -1.80 1.52 10.34
C GLN A 66 -0.83 2.57 9.76
N ASN A 67 0.46 2.47 10.05
CA ASN A 67 1.50 3.33 9.48
C ASN A 67 1.53 3.23 7.95
N ALA A 68 1.45 2.02 7.39
CA ALA A 68 1.41 1.80 5.94
C ALA A 68 0.17 2.44 5.29
N LYS A 69 -1.00 2.43 5.96
CA LYS A 69 -2.18 3.19 5.53
C LYS A 69 -1.91 4.70 5.52
N LYS A 70 -1.39 5.26 6.63
CA LYS A 70 -1.06 6.70 6.75
C LYS A 70 -0.02 7.16 5.73
N VAL A 71 1.06 6.41 5.51
CA VAL A 71 2.09 6.71 4.50
C VAL A 71 1.51 6.77 3.08
N LYS A 72 0.56 5.87 2.74
CA LYS A 72 -0.15 5.92 1.45
C LYS A 72 -1.02 7.17 1.32
N LEU A 73 -1.76 7.55 2.36
CA LEU A 73 -2.57 8.78 2.38
C LEU A 73 -1.70 10.04 2.21
N TYR A 74 -0.63 10.17 2.99
CA TYR A 74 0.30 11.30 2.91
C TYR A 74 0.98 11.41 1.54
N SER A 75 1.20 10.27 0.88
CA SER A 75 1.75 10.22 -0.48
C SER A 75 0.75 10.66 -1.55
N LYS A 76 -0.55 10.38 -1.39
CA LYS A 76 -1.61 10.88 -2.29
C LYS A 76 -1.74 12.40 -2.19
N ILE A 77 -1.93 12.90 -0.96
CA ILE A 77 -2.02 14.33 -0.65
C ILE A 77 -0.79 15.09 -1.15
N GLY A 78 0.42 14.55 -0.98
CA GLY A 78 1.63 15.16 -1.51
C GLY A 78 1.63 15.34 -3.04
N LYS A 79 1.05 14.40 -3.80
CA LYS A 79 0.87 14.54 -5.25
C LYS A 79 -0.20 15.56 -5.61
N GLU A 80 -1.32 15.59 -4.88
CA GLU A 80 -2.39 16.56 -5.06
C GLU A 80 -1.90 18.00 -4.83
N VAL A 81 -1.16 18.24 -3.74
CA VAL A 81 -0.50 19.53 -3.47
C VAL A 81 0.42 19.94 -4.62
N VAL A 82 1.29 19.03 -5.08
CA VAL A 82 2.22 19.34 -6.19
C VAL A 82 1.47 19.62 -7.50
N SER A 83 0.37 18.91 -7.77
CA SER A 83 -0.49 19.17 -8.94
C SER A 83 -1.17 20.54 -8.84
N ALA A 84 -1.73 20.88 -7.67
CA ALA A 84 -2.39 22.16 -7.44
C ALA A 84 -1.43 23.37 -7.49
N VAL A 85 -0.25 23.27 -6.87
CA VAL A 85 0.80 24.32 -6.94
C VAL A 85 1.25 24.53 -8.38
N LYS A 86 1.39 23.47 -9.18
CA LYS A 86 1.78 23.59 -10.59
C LYS A 86 0.70 24.18 -11.49
N LYS A 87 -0.58 23.99 -11.14
CA LYS A 87 -1.73 24.55 -11.89
C LYS A 87 -2.01 26.02 -11.54
N GLY A 88 -1.88 26.42 -10.27
CA GLY A 88 -2.31 27.74 -9.78
C GLY A 88 -1.30 28.53 -8.93
N GLY A 89 -0.04 28.10 -8.88
CA GLY A 89 1.00 28.69 -8.05
C GLY A 89 0.93 28.29 -6.56
N PRO A 90 1.96 28.65 -5.76
CA PRO A 90 2.06 28.28 -4.34
C PRO A 90 1.23 29.15 -3.39
N ASN A 91 0.63 30.24 -3.88
CA ASN A 91 -0.10 31.20 -3.06
C ASN A 91 -1.52 30.71 -2.76
N LEU A 92 -1.90 30.65 -1.48
CA LEU A 92 -3.22 30.19 -1.04
C LEU A 92 -4.35 31.08 -1.57
N THR A 93 -4.19 32.40 -1.48
CA THR A 93 -5.25 33.38 -1.84
C THR A 93 -5.64 33.35 -3.30
N SER A 94 -4.72 32.99 -4.20
CA SER A 94 -4.98 32.88 -5.65
C SER A 94 -5.39 31.48 -6.10
N ASN A 95 -5.22 30.46 -5.25
CA ASN A 95 -5.36 29.05 -5.63
C ASN A 95 -6.38 28.34 -4.74
N THR A 96 -7.66 28.45 -5.10
CA THR A 96 -8.79 27.82 -4.38
C THR A 96 -8.65 26.30 -4.28
N ALA A 97 -8.08 25.64 -5.29
CA ALA A 97 -7.81 24.20 -5.25
C ALA A 97 -6.79 23.83 -4.16
N LEU A 98 -5.77 24.66 -3.96
CA LEU A 98 -4.77 24.47 -2.91
C LEU A 98 -5.36 24.75 -1.51
N ALA A 99 -6.23 25.75 -1.38
CA ALA A 99 -6.96 26.01 -0.13
C ALA A 99 -7.81 24.80 0.30
N ALA A 100 -8.62 24.25 -0.62
CA ALA A 100 -9.43 23.06 -0.36
C ALA A 100 -8.60 21.80 -0.03
N ILE A 101 -7.36 21.68 -0.53
CA ILE A 101 -6.44 20.61 -0.13
C ILE A 101 -5.92 20.82 1.30
N ILE A 102 -5.66 22.07 1.71
CA ILE A 102 -5.22 22.39 3.08
C ILE A 102 -6.33 22.11 4.11
N GLU A 103 -7.59 22.26 3.75
CA GLU A 103 -8.73 21.86 4.59
C GLU A 103 -8.74 20.34 4.82
N LYS A 104 -8.73 19.55 3.73
CA LYS A 104 -8.61 18.07 3.80
C LYS A 104 -7.40 17.58 4.59
N VAL A 105 -6.29 18.31 4.57
CA VAL A 105 -5.08 17.99 5.34
C VAL A 105 -5.32 18.11 6.84
N LYS A 106 -6.04 19.15 7.26
CA LYS A 106 -6.42 19.34 8.67
C LYS A 106 -7.38 18.24 9.13
N GLU A 107 -8.35 17.87 8.28
CA GLU A 107 -9.30 16.78 8.53
C GLU A 107 -8.63 15.40 8.66
N LEU A 108 -7.49 15.18 7.97
CA LEU A 108 -6.79 13.89 7.90
C LEU A 108 -5.52 13.82 8.78
N ASP A 109 -5.35 14.75 9.74
CA ASP A 109 -4.21 14.83 10.66
C ASP A 109 -2.82 14.78 9.97
N VAL A 110 -2.69 15.38 8.79
CA VAL A 110 -1.44 15.31 8.01
C VAL A 110 -0.41 16.32 8.55
N PRO A 111 0.81 15.90 8.92
CA PRO A 111 1.84 16.81 9.43
C PRO A 111 2.17 17.96 8.47
N LYS A 112 2.26 19.19 9.01
CA LYS A 112 2.52 20.42 8.23
C LYS A 112 3.81 20.36 7.41
N GLU A 113 4.86 19.70 7.93
CA GLU A 113 6.12 19.43 7.23
C GLU A 113 5.91 18.73 5.88
N ILE A 114 4.90 17.86 5.78
CA ILE A 114 4.54 17.15 4.55
C ILE A 114 3.92 18.10 3.52
N LEU A 115 3.26 19.17 3.92
CA LEU A 115 2.80 20.20 2.99
C LEU A 115 3.95 21.07 2.53
N GLU A 116 4.71 21.64 3.47
CA GLU A 116 5.79 22.58 3.15
C GLU A 116 6.83 21.96 2.22
N ARG A 117 7.24 20.71 2.45
CA ARG A 117 8.18 20.01 1.56
C ARG A 117 7.63 19.84 0.14
N ASN A 118 6.32 19.60 0.00
CA ASN A 118 5.69 19.38 -1.30
C ASN A 118 5.42 20.70 -2.03
N ILE A 119 5.09 21.78 -1.33
CA ILE A 119 4.97 23.14 -1.89
C ILE A 119 6.33 23.64 -2.38
N LYS A 120 7.39 23.48 -1.57
CA LYS A 120 8.78 23.81 -1.95
C LYS A 120 9.21 23.04 -3.20
N ARG A 121 9.09 21.70 -3.19
CA ARG A 121 9.43 20.82 -4.32
C ARG A 121 8.61 21.10 -5.60
N ALA A 122 7.37 21.56 -5.47
CA ALA A 122 6.54 21.95 -6.61
C ALA A 122 6.91 23.33 -7.20
N SER A 123 7.53 24.20 -6.39
CA SER A 123 8.00 25.54 -6.79
C SER A 123 9.39 25.49 -7.45
N GLU A 124 10.17 24.44 -7.18
CA GLU A 124 11.49 24.21 -7.77
C GLU A 124 11.41 23.92 -9.28
N LYS A 125 12.17 24.67 -10.07
CA LYS A 125 12.26 24.50 -11.54
C LYS A 125 13.06 23.24 -11.87
N GLY A 126 12.38 22.15 -12.17
CA GLY A 126 12.99 20.90 -12.63
C GLY A 126 12.14 19.65 -12.44
N GLN A 127 11.13 19.68 -11.56
CA GLN A 127 10.25 18.53 -11.40
C GLN A 127 9.27 18.40 -12.59
N GLU A 128 9.10 17.19 -13.13
CA GLU A 128 8.06 16.89 -14.13
C GLU A 128 6.64 17.00 -13.55
N SER A 129 5.66 17.38 -14.37
CA SER A 129 4.27 17.52 -13.93
C SER A 129 3.58 16.17 -13.84
N TYR A 130 2.74 15.98 -12.83
CA TYR A 130 1.93 14.77 -12.71
C TYR A 130 0.84 14.78 -13.78
N ILE A 131 0.84 13.74 -14.60
CA ILE A 131 -0.15 13.45 -15.63
C ILE A 131 -1.24 12.59 -14.99
N GLU A 132 -2.49 13.01 -15.16
CA GLU A 132 -3.68 12.24 -14.82
C GLU A 132 -4.02 11.32 -16.00
N LYS A 133 -4.07 10.02 -15.77
CA LYS A 133 -4.39 9.01 -16.79
C LYS A 133 -5.37 7.98 -16.23
N ILE A 134 -6.36 7.63 -17.03
CA ILE A 134 -7.36 6.61 -16.72
C ILE A 134 -6.96 5.32 -17.44
N TYR A 135 -7.05 4.20 -16.73
CA TYR A 135 -6.95 2.86 -17.30
C TYR A 135 -8.24 2.08 -17.04
N GLU A 136 -8.64 1.30 -18.04
CA GLU A 136 -9.86 0.50 -18.00
C GLU A 136 -9.48 -0.98 -17.90
N VAL A 137 -10.20 -1.73 -17.06
CA VAL A 137 -9.86 -3.09 -16.66
C VAL A 137 -11.13 -3.92 -16.53
N TYR A 138 -11.09 -5.15 -17.02
CA TYR A 138 -12.04 -6.20 -16.65
C TYR A 138 -11.43 -7.08 -15.56
N GLY A 139 -12.10 -7.16 -14.41
CA GLY A 139 -11.81 -8.12 -13.36
C GLY A 139 -12.39 -9.50 -13.67
N PHE A 140 -12.21 -10.42 -12.73
CA PHE A 140 -12.83 -11.74 -12.77
C PHE A 140 -14.37 -11.62 -12.93
N GLY A 141 -14.99 -12.53 -13.67
CA GLY A 141 -16.43 -12.48 -13.96
C GLY A 141 -16.90 -11.31 -14.83
N GLY A 142 -15.99 -10.55 -15.46
CA GLY A 142 -16.33 -9.41 -16.31
C GLY A 142 -16.65 -8.12 -15.55
N VAL A 143 -16.36 -8.09 -14.23
CA VAL A 143 -16.52 -6.89 -13.40
C VAL A 143 -15.75 -5.72 -14.03
N SER A 144 -16.42 -4.60 -14.19
CA SER A 144 -15.89 -3.43 -14.89
C SER A 144 -15.19 -2.51 -13.90
N ILE A 145 -13.92 -2.20 -14.13
CA ILE A 145 -13.06 -1.45 -13.19
C ILE A 145 -12.40 -0.28 -13.92
N VAL A 146 -12.47 0.91 -13.33
CA VAL A 146 -11.79 2.13 -13.79
C VAL A 146 -10.70 2.49 -12.79
N VAL A 147 -9.47 2.68 -13.27
CA VAL A 147 -8.29 2.98 -12.45
C VAL A 147 -7.75 4.36 -12.82
N GLU A 148 -8.04 5.36 -11.99
CA GLU A 148 -7.47 6.70 -12.11
C GLU A 148 -6.05 6.73 -11.52
N VAL A 149 -5.08 7.24 -12.30
CA VAL A 149 -3.67 7.27 -11.92
C VAL A 149 -3.07 8.67 -12.12
N SER A 150 -2.43 9.18 -11.07
CA SER A 150 -1.57 10.37 -11.13
C SER A 150 -0.10 9.95 -11.12
N THR A 151 0.60 10.15 -12.24
CA THR A 151 1.97 9.69 -12.49
C THR A 151 2.82 10.72 -13.22
N ASP A 152 4.11 10.75 -12.94
CA ASP A 152 5.14 11.45 -13.71
C ASP A 152 5.43 10.74 -15.05
N LYS A 153 5.53 9.41 -15.03
CA LYS A 153 5.81 8.57 -16.21
C LYS A 153 4.66 7.60 -16.49
N VAL A 154 4.10 7.69 -17.70
CA VAL A 154 3.00 6.84 -18.16
C VAL A 154 3.44 5.37 -18.24
N ASN A 155 4.54 5.05 -18.94
CA ASN A 155 5.00 3.67 -19.16
C ASN A 155 5.18 2.87 -17.86
N ARG A 156 5.72 3.50 -16.80
CA ARG A 156 5.86 2.88 -15.46
C ARG A 156 4.50 2.53 -14.86
N SER A 157 3.51 3.41 -14.98
CA SER A 157 2.15 3.15 -14.48
C SER A 157 1.41 2.09 -15.29
N VAL A 158 1.55 2.07 -16.63
CA VAL A 158 0.97 1.05 -17.49
C VAL A 158 1.50 -0.34 -17.13
N ALA A 159 2.82 -0.46 -16.92
CA ALA A 159 3.45 -1.72 -16.51
C ALA A 159 2.94 -2.20 -15.14
N ALA A 160 2.96 -1.33 -14.13
CA ALA A 160 2.53 -1.69 -12.78
C ALA A 160 1.03 -2.06 -12.69
N VAL A 161 0.16 -1.36 -13.44
CA VAL A 161 -1.27 -1.72 -13.50
C VAL A 161 -1.45 -3.06 -14.24
N ARG A 162 -0.74 -3.28 -15.35
CA ARG A 162 -0.80 -4.56 -16.11
C ARG A 162 -0.35 -5.76 -15.28
N GLU A 163 0.72 -5.60 -14.49
CA GLU A 163 1.26 -6.62 -13.60
C GLU A 163 0.21 -7.04 -12.57
N VAL A 164 -0.31 -6.08 -11.78
CA VAL A 164 -1.37 -6.32 -10.80
C VAL A 164 -2.61 -6.95 -11.43
N VAL A 165 -3.09 -6.42 -12.57
CA VAL A 165 -4.27 -6.96 -13.26
C VAL A 165 -4.06 -8.41 -13.71
N LYS A 166 -2.86 -8.75 -14.19
CA LYS A 166 -2.51 -10.11 -14.60
C LYS A 166 -2.43 -11.08 -13.42
N ASP A 167 -1.83 -10.66 -12.30
CA ASP A 167 -1.68 -11.48 -11.10
C ASP A 167 -3.03 -11.87 -10.48
N TYR A 168 -4.03 -10.99 -10.59
CA TYR A 168 -5.41 -11.25 -10.15
C TYR A 168 -6.35 -11.79 -11.26
N GLY A 169 -5.80 -12.25 -12.39
CA GLY A 169 -6.57 -12.91 -13.46
C GLY A 169 -7.52 -12.00 -14.24
N GLY A 170 -7.33 -10.68 -14.17
CA GLY A 170 -8.06 -9.70 -14.98
C GLY A 170 -7.43 -9.44 -16.34
N LYS A 171 -8.05 -8.55 -17.12
CA LYS A 171 -7.60 -8.13 -18.45
C LYS A 171 -7.65 -6.61 -18.58
N MET A 172 -6.61 -6.00 -19.14
CA MET A 172 -6.66 -4.59 -19.56
C MET A 172 -7.67 -4.41 -20.69
N ALA A 173 -8.47 -3.36 -20.62
CA ALA A 173 -9.38 -2.95 -21.68
C ALA A 173 -8.83 -1.77 -22.47
N ASP A 174 -9.31 -1.60 -23.70
CA ASP A 174 -9.03 -0.45 -24.54
C ASP A 174 -9.87 0.77 -24.07
N PRO A 175 -9.37 2.01 -24.26
CA PRO A 175 -10.08 3.20 -23.77
C PRO A 175 -11.48 3.31 -24.37
N GLY A 176 -12.48 3.48 -23.51
CA GLY A 176 -13.91 3.52 -23.84
C GLY A 176 -14.68 2.20 -23.66
N SER A 177 -14.00 1.07 -23.43
CA SER A 177 -14.64 -0.26 -23.31
C SER A 177 -15.42 -0.47 -22.00
N VAL A 178 -15.10 0.32 -20.98
CA VAL A 178 -15.67 0.27 -19.63
C VAL A 178 -16.26 1.62 -19.24
N MET A 179 -15.64 2.72 -19.69
CA MET A 179 -16.00 4.07 -19.28
C MET A 179 -17.47 4.43 -19.54
N PHE A 180 -18.10 3.86 -20.57
CA PHE A 180 -19.53 4.10 -20.87
C PHE A 180 -20.50 3.65 -19.76
N LYS A 181 -20.07 2.76 -18.86
CA LYS A 181 -20.87 2.28 -17.72
C LYS A 181 -20.80 3.20 -16.49
N PHE A 182 -19.89 4.16 -16.47
CA PHE A 182 -19.58 4.99 -15.31
C PHE A 182 -19.85 6.46 -15.60
N ARG A 183 -20.56 7.13 -14.70
CA ARG A 183 -20.76 8.58 -14.71
C ARG A 183 -19.96 9.23 -13.58
N ARG A 184 -19.30 10.36 -13.86
CA ARG A 184 -18.62 11.15 -12.82
C ARG A 184 -19.66 11.99 -12.07
N ALA A 185 -20.04 11.53 -10.88
CA ALA A 185 -20.89 12.26 -9.94
C ALA A 185 -20.05 12.81 -8.78
N ARG A 186 -20.60 13.81 -8.06
CA ARG A 186 -20.12 14.18 -6.71
C ARG A 186 -21.08 13.57 -5.71
N VAL A 187 -20.54 13.02 -4.63
CA VAL A 187 -21.31 12.44 -3.53
C VAL A 187 -20.98 13.21 -2.25
N VAL A 188 -22.02 13.56 -1.48
CA VAL A 188 -21.90 14.24 -0.20
C VAL A 188 -22.54 13.33 0.85
N ASN A 189 -21.73 12.81 1.77
CA ASN A 189 -22.21 11.94 2.84
C ASN A 189 -22.55 12.79 4.06
N ILE A 190 -23.82 12.83 4.44
CA ILE A 190 -24.31 13.53 5.63
C ILE A 190 -24.57 12.49 6.72
N ARG A 191 -24.03 12.70 7.92
CA ARG A 191 -24.37 11.89 9.10
C ARG A 191 -25.68 12.43 9.69
N VAL A 192 -26.72 11.62 9.67
CA VAL A 192 -28.03 11.95 10.23
C VAL A 192 -28.15 11.33 11.61
N THR A 193 -28.33 12.14 12.65
CA THR A 193 -28.69 11.67 14.00
C THR A 193 -30.12 12.09 14.34
N ASP A 194 -30.46 13.37 14.14
CA ASP A 194 -31.70 13.99 14.64
C ASP A 194 -32.36 14.92 13.60
N ALA A 195 -32.17 14.67 12.30
CA ALA A 195 -32.72 15.50 11.22
C ALA A 195 -33.85 14.79 10.46
N ASP A 196 -34.92 15.52 10.16
CA ASP A 196 -36.07 15.02 9.40
C ASP A 196 -35.67 14.71 7.95
N LYS A 197 -35.98 13.49 7.50
CA LYS A 197 -35.65 13.01 6.16
C LYS A 197 -36.24 13.88 5.04
N ASP A 198 -37.50 14.27 5.20
CA ASP A 198 -38.21 15.08 4.20
C ASP A 198 -37.55 16.45 4.02
N GLN A 199 -37.12 17.09 5.13
CA GLN A 199 -36.38 18.36 5.08
C GLN A 199 -35.01 18.21 4.39
N LEU A 200 -34.31 17.10 4.63
CA LEU A 200 -33.04 16.82 3.94
C LEU A 200 -33.23 16.56 2.44
N LEU A 201 -34.34 15.91 2.06
CA LEU A 201 -34.70 15.69 0.66
C LEU A 201 -35.02 17.02 -0.04
N ASP A 202 -35.86 17.86 0.56
CA ASP A 202 -36.21 19.18 0.04
C ASP A 202 -34.95 20.05 -0.16
N ILE A 203 -34.07 20.13 0.84
CA ILE A 203 -32.79 20.85 0.76
C ILE A 203 -31.88 20.27 -0.33
N ALA A 204 -31.85 18.94 -0.52
CA ALA A 204 -31.05 18.30 -1.55
C ALA A 204 -31.56 18.62 -2.95
N LEU A 205 -32.89 18.62 -3.15
CA LEU A 205 -33.52 19.00 -4.41
C LEU A 205 -33.29 20.48 -4.75
N ASP A 206 -33.46 21.39 -3.78
CA ASP A 206 -33.16 22.82 -3.92
C ASP A 206 -31.67 23.08 -4.24
N ALA A 207 -30.76 22.26 -3.69
CA ALA A 207 -29.33 22.30 -4.00
C ALA A 207 -28.97 21.68 -5.37
N GLY A 208 -29.94 21.08 -6.08
CA GLY A 208 -29.74 20.45 -7.39
C GLY A 208 -29.10 19.06 -7.32
N ALA A 209 -29.36 18.27 -6.28
CA ALA A 209 -28.97 16.87 -6.21
C ALA A 209 -29.70 16.05 -7.30
N GLU A 210 -28.97 15.16 -7.97
CA GLU A 210 -29.52 14.29 -9.02
C GLU A 210 -30.14 12.99 -8.45
N ASP A 211 -29.63 12.53 -7.30
CA ASP A 211 -30.06 11.30 -6.65
C ASP A 211 -29.78 11.41 -5.13
N VAL A 212 -30.63 10.76 -4.32
CA VAL A 212 -30.54 10.74 -2.85
C VAL A 212 -30.73 9.30 -2.38
N ILE A 213 -29.63 8.69 -1.93
CA ILE A 213 -29.59 7.28 -1.55
C ILE A 213 -29.60 7.17 -0.03
N GLU A 214 -30.66 6.58 0.53
CA GLU A 214 -30.66 6.18 1.93
C GLU A 214 -29.82 4.90 2.13
N PRO A 215 -28.94 4.83 3.14
CA PRO A 215 -28.26 3.59 3.49
C PRO A 215 -29.27 2.61 4.10
N SER A 216 -29.37 1.40 3.54
CA SER A 216 -30.11 0.31 4.15
C SER A 216 -29.40 -0.13 5.43
N ILE A 217 -29.95 0.22 6.60
CA ILE A 217 -29.40 -0.19 7.90
C ILE A 217 -29.70 -1.68 8.08
N SER A 218 -28.68 -2.53 7.96
CA SER A 218 -28.73 -3.91 8.44
C SER A 218 -28.69 -3.90 9.96
N GLU A 219 -29.53 -4.71 10.62
CA GLU A 219 -29.55 -4.79 12.09
C GLU A 219 -28.20 -5.30 12.67
N ASP A 220 -27.40 -5.99 11.86
CA ASP A 220 -26.06 -6.50 12.20
C ASP A 220 -24.96 -5.42 12.31
N ASP A 221 -25.14 -4.23 11.71
CA ASP A 221 -24.08 -3.19 11.66
C ASP A 221 -24.03 -2.31 12.92
N VAL A 222 -25.04 -2.38 13.79
CA VAL A 222 -25.25 -1.47 14.95
C VAL A 222 -24.22 -1.67 16.08
N ASP A 223 -23.51 -2.80 16.07
CA ASP A 223 -22.57 -3.16 17.15
C ASP A 223 -21.11 -2.75 16.89
N GLU A 224 -20.70 -2.49 15.64
CA GLU A 224 -19.36 -1.97 15.33
C GLU A 224 -19.20 -0.48 15.74
N ASP A 225 -20.21 0.36 15.47
CA ASP A 225 -20.19 1.80 15.80
C ASP A 225 -20.09 2.10 17.31
N LYS A 226 -20.46 1.14 18.17
CA LYS A 226 -20.29 1.26 19.64
C LYS A 226 -18.87 0.95 20.13
N LEU A 227 -18.01 0.36 19.30
CA LEU A 227 -16.68 -0.11 19.69
C LEU A 227 -15.54 0.87 19.36
N GLU A 228 -15.79 1.95 18.62
CA GLU A 228 -14.81 3.01 18.31
C GLU A 228 -14.85 4.21 19.29
N ARG A 229 -15.32 4.03 20.54
CA ARG A 229 -15.42 5.09 21.56
C ARG A 229 -14.55 4.87 22.79
#